data_AF-A0A0Z8HMZ8-F1
#
_entry.id   AF-A0A0Z8HMZ8-F1
#
_cell.length_a   1.000
_cell.length_b   1.000
_cell.length_c   1.000
_cell.angle_alpha   90.00
_cell.angle_beta   90.00
_cell.angle_gamma   90.00
#
_symmetry.space_group_name_H-M   'P 1'
#
loop_
_entity.id
_entity.type
_entity.pdbx_description
1 polymer ?
#
loop_
_entity_poly.entity_id
_entity_poly.type
_entity_poly.pdbx_seq_one_letter_code
_entity_poly.pdbx_strand_id
1 'polypeptide(L)'
;MRILFVSPIGALFSGAEISILNLMEYLSKNGHKVYNVIPDNETNADLNYIKRMEEAGVEYYSLRSLCWWWLESKDIPEADRTAATLYQHKNIADIRRIIRDEKIDLVISNTVHVFQGAIAAALENSRHYYLIHEFPNGEFEYYKEKLPLIDLLSDKIFAVDGGLYEELLNYFPTEKLSSFIPYSQAGGYKLKVGSKTRIVSIGGLSEWKNQLELIKVFERIQSPDLELVFIGNWHNEYKAICDEYISENTINNVQFLGYQANPWSFVTDRDIVVFPSKFEAFGLVLAEAILNAVPYVASNNLGHCTVGKFFETQNFYSLGNIDDLEDSISYILENYECCKERAQQLSVVAQQKYNIFETSKNIINSINSDFSPLQSKKLQGLPSLLGISLSNDTLHYIENEKITVFYANEDNMFTELNSEIFPLDLSSKIKIYPKISSKIRIDLTENPCVLKNVTLISNETGDVLQPIYTNAIIREDYFIFYQEDPQIVFDTSKYHNHVLVLSYTFAPIGLLGDKLHMLFEEYKHQIDSFKNQILQNEQEFSSSIHEKDIAIQNLNQQYIELENQFTAVLNSKRWRLATRIANLFRRKK
;
A
#
# COMPACT_ATOMS: atom_id res chain seq x y z
N MET A 1 -18.16 18.29 -4.36
CA MET A 1 -17.87 16.84 -4.23
C MET A 1 -16.49 16.67 -3.61
N ARG A 2 -16.30 15.64 -2.79
CA ARG A 2 -15.02 15.20 -2.24
C ARG A 2 -14.48 14.05 -3.08
N ILE A 3 -13.33 14.24 -3.71
CA ILE A 3 -12.80 13.33 -4.74
C ILE A 3 -11.46 12.79 -4.26
N LEU A 4 -11.33 11.47 -4.20
CA LEU A 4 -10.08 10.79 -3.87
C LEU A 4 -9.45 10.20 -5.12
N PHE A 5 -8.26 10.66 -5.47
CA PHE A 5 -7.44 10.05 -6.49
C PHE A 5 -6.53 8.97 -5.89
N VAL A 6 -6.27 7.92 -6.66
CA VAL A 6 -5.23 6.93 -6.37
C VAL A 6 -4.22 6.99 -7.50
N SER A 7 -3.07 7.59 -7.22
CA SER A 7 -2.01 7.86 -8.16
C SER A 7 -1.07 6.65 -8.32
N PRO A 8 -0.57 6.37 -9.53
CA PRO A 8 0.31 5.24 -9.76
C PRO A 8 1.71 5.45 -9.22
N ILE A 9 2.22 6.68 -9.10
CA ILE A 9 3.59 6.86 -8.57
C ILE A 9 3.80 8.05 -7.64
N GLY A 10 3.05 9.13 -7.79
CA GLY A 10 3.27 10.31 -6.95
C GLY A 10 4.58 11.05 -7.26
N ALA A 11 4.97 11.11 -8.53
CA ALA A 11 6.12 11.86 -9.03
C ALA A 11 5.98 12.24 -10.52
N LEU A 12 6.52 13.40 -10.93
CA LEU A 12 6.37 13.98 -12.28
C LEU A 12 7.29 13.33 -13.33
N PHE A 13 7.27 12.00 -13.42
CA PHE A 13 8.07 11.28 -14.42
C PHE A 13 7.25 10.53 -15.46
N SER A 14 5.96 10.26 -15.21
CA SER A 14 5.09 9.54 -16.15
C SER A 14 4.03 10.46 -16.73
N GLY A 15 3.64 10.20 -17.97
CA GLY A 15 2.58 10.97 -18.64
C GLY A 15 1.22 10.83 -17.94
N ALA A 16 0.90 9.64 -17.43
CA ALA A 16 -0.32 9.39 -16.68
C ALA A 16 -0.37 10.20 -15.37
N GLU A 17 0.76 10.34 -14.67
CA GLU A 17 0.85 11.13 -13.43
C GLU A 17 0.77 12.63 -13.71
N ILE A 18 1.45 13.11 -14.76
CA ILE A 18 1.34 14.51 -15.22
C ILE A 18 -0.11 14.84 -15.57
N SER A 19 -0.78 13.97 -16.32
CA SER A 19 -2.16 14.17 -16.74
C SER A 19 -3.11 14.30 -15.56
N ILE A 20 -2.99 13.41 -14.57
CA ILE A 20 -3.92 13.43 -13.45
C ILE A 20 -3.66 14.56 -12.47
N LEU A 21 -2.39 14.96 -12.27
CA LEU A 21 -2.10 16.11 -11.44
C LEU A 21 -2.77 17.37 -11.98
N ASN A 22 -2.65 17.65 -13.28
CA ASN A 22 -3.32 18.81 -13.87
C ASN A 22 -4.86 18.74 -13.74
N LEU A 23 -5.45 17.54 -13.82
CA LEU A 23 -6.87 17.34 -13.57
C LEU A 23 -7.24 17.62 -12.10
N MET A 24 -6.44 17.13 -11.15
CA MET A 24 -6.62 17.40 -9.71
C MET A 24 -6.57 18.90 -9.42
N GLU A 25 -5.57 19.61 -9.97
CA GLU A 25 -5.45 21.06 -9.82
C GLU A 25 -6.66 21.80 -10.38
N TYR A 26 -7.13 21.39 -11.56
CA TYR A 26 -8.32 21.97 -12.17
C TYR A 26 -9.57 21.76 -11.32
N LEU A 27 -9.81 20.53 -10.85
CA LEU A 27 -10.98 20.22 -10.03
C LEU A 27 -10.95 20.98 -8.70
N SER A 28 -9.78 21.08 -8.06
CA SER A 28 -9.62 21.86 -6.82
C SER A 28 -9.95 23.34 -7.04
N LYS A 29 -9.40 23.94 -8.10
CA LYS A 29 -9.69 25.34 -8.48
C LYS A 29 -11.17 25.58 -8.83
N ASN A 30 -11.89 24.55 -9.24
CA ASN A 30 -13.32 24.61 -9.57
C ASN A 30 -14.24 24.16 -8.41
N GLY A 31 -13.74 24.23 -7.16
CA GLY A 31 -14.57 24.10 -5.96
C GLY A 31 -14.80 22.66 -5.47
N HIS A 32 -14.11 21.68 -6.04
CA HIS A 32 -14.08 20.32 -5.48
C HIS A 32 -13.05 20.24 -4.35
N LYS A 33 -13.32 19.41 -3.33
CA LYS A 33 -12.31 19.06 -2.34
C LYS A 33 -11.58 17.84 -2.85
N VAL A 34 -10.30 17.98 -3.19
CA VAL A 34 -9.52 16.94 -3.85
C VAL A 34 -8.51 16.36 -2.86
N TYR A 35 -8.49 15.03 -2.82
CA TYR A 35 -7.56 14.22 -2.06
C TYR A 35 -6.79 13.31 -3.03
N ASN A 36 -5.55 12.96 -2.69
CA ASN A 36 -4.76 12.03 -3.46
C ASN A 36 -4.07 10.99 -2.56
N VAL A 37 -4.01 9.75 -3.00
CA VAL A 37 -3.21 8.69 -2.36
C VAL A 37 -2.05 8.35 -3.27
N ILE A 38 -0.85 8.43 -2.72
CA ILE A 38 0.42 8.14 -3.40
C ILE A 38 1.22 7.09 -2.63
N PRO A 39 2.13 6.35 -3.29
CA PRO A 39 3.07 5.54 -2.56
C PRO A 39 3.97 6.40 -1.67
N ASP A 40 4.39 5.84 -0.54
CA ASP A 40 5.50 6.35 0.24
C ASP A 40 6.79 6.12 -0.52
N ASN A 41 7.23 7.16 -1.23
CA ASN A 41 8.48 7.17 -1.96
C ASN A 41 9.69 7.36 -1.02
N GLU A 42 9.49 7.34 0.31
CA GLU A 42 10.50 7.47 1.36
C GLU A 42 11.52 8.59 1.04
N THR A 43 12.80 8.26 0.86
CA THR A 43 13.86 9.24 0.56
C THR A 43 13.85 9.78 -0.87
N ASN A 44 13.02 9.22 -1.75
CA ASN A 44 12.93 9.56 -3.18
C ASN A 44 11.65 10.34 -3.52
N ALA A 45 11.00 10.95 -2.54
CA ALA A 45 9.82 11.78 -2.76
C ALA A 45 10.12 12.94 -3.74
N ASP A 46 9.27 13.10 -4.75
CA ASP A 46 9.35 14.22 -5.68
C ASP A 46 8.78 15.48 -5.02
N LEU A 47 9.66 16.32 -4.49
CA LEU A 47 9.30 17.56 -3.81
C LEU A 47 8.54 18.54 -4.73
N ASN A 48 8.79 18.53 -6.04
CA ASN A 48 8.05 19.39 -6.97
C ASN A 48 6.62 18.91 -7.15
N TYR A 49 6.42 17.59 -7.22
CA TYR A 49 5.10 16.99 -7.26
C TYR A 49 4.27 17.34 -6.01
N ILE A 50 4.87 17.15 -4.82
CA ILE A 50 4.22 17.49 -3.54
C ILE A 50 3.88 18.98 -3.49
N LYS A 51 4.84 19.85 -3.81
CA LYS A 51 4.63 21.29 -3.84
C LYS A 51 3.47 21.71 -4.74
N ARG A 52 3.35 21.11 -5.93
CA ARG A 52 2.22 21.40 -6.85
C ARG A 52 0.88 20.99 -6.26
N MET A 53 0.81 19.83 -5.60
CA MET A 53 -0.42 19.41 -4.90
C MET A 53 -0.79 20.40 -3.79
N GLU A 54 0.17 20.79 -2.96
CA GLU A 54 -0.04 21.77 -1.87
C GLU A 54 -0.51 23.13 -2.39
N GLU A 55 0.17 23.68 -3.41
CA GLU A 55 -0.19 24.96 -4.05
C GLU A 55 -1.59 24.93 -4.66
N ALA A 56 -2.03 23.76 -5.12
CA ALA A 56 -3.37 23.56 -5.65
C ALA A 56 -4.43 23.24 -4.58
N GLY A 57 -4.06 23.13 -3.31
CA GLY A 57 -4.97 22.76 -2.22
C GLY A 57 -5.45 21.31 -2.28
N VAL A 58 -4.68 20.44 -2.93
CA VAL A 58 -4.90 18.99 -2.97
C VAL A 58 -4.29 18.39 -1.70
N GLU A 59 -5.13 17.79 -0.86
CA GLU A 59 -4.64 17.05 0.30
C GLU A 59 -4.13 15.68 -0.14
N TYR A 60 -3.08 15.16 0.48
CA TYR A 60 -2.52 13.87 0.07
C TYR A 60 -2.19 12.96 1.24
N TYR A 61 -2.26 11.66 0.97
CA TYR A 61 -1.91 10.57 1.87
C TYR A 61 -0.81 9.74 1.23
N SER A 62 0.29 9.56 1.95
CA SER A 62 1.40 8.73 1.52
C SER A 62 1.32 7.37 2.20
N LEU A 63 1.20 6.30 1.42
CA LEU A 63 1.01 4.94 1.93
C LEU A 63 2.23 4.07 1.64
N ARG A 64 2.82 3.54 2.70
CA ARG A 64 3.95 2.63 2.60
C ARG A 64 3.56 1.33 1.91
N SER A 65 4.36 0.91 0.93
CA SER A 65 4.15 -0.33 0.21
C SER A 65 5.46 -0.97 -0.22
N LEU A 66 5.54 -2.30 -0.13
CA LEU A 66 6.62 -3.05 -0.78
C LEU A 66 6.46 -3.08 -2.31
N CYS A 67 5.21 -3.16 -2.78
CA CYS A 67 4.86 -3.04 -4.19
C CYS A 67 3.57 -2.23 -4.31
N TRP A 68 3.69 -0.97 -4.74
CA TRP A 68 2.53 -0.08 -4.90
C TRP A 68 1.66 -0.44 -6.11
N TRP A 69 2.30 -0.85 -7.20
CA TRP A 69 1.60 -1.37 -8.37
C TRP A 69 1.06 -2.77 -8.08
N TRP A 70 0.06 -3.17 -8.86
CA TRP A 70 -0.54 -4.50 -8.76
C TRP A 70 0.50 -5.61 -8.91
N LEU A 71 0.38 -6.73 -8.17
CA LEU A 71 1.50 -7.69 -8.03
C LEU A 71 1.94 -8.25 -9.37
N GLU A 72 0.98 -8.57 -10.23
CA GLU A 72 1.21 -9.15 -11.55
C GLU A 72 1.81 -8.16 -12.56
N SER A 73 1.94 -6.87 -12.21
CA SER A 73 2.63 -5.89 -13.05
C SER A 73 4.15 -5.96 -12.96
N LYS A 74 4.70 -6.69 -11.98
CA LYS A 74 6.14 -6.81 -11.75
C LYS A 74 6.53 -8.23 -11.37
N ASP A 75 7.73 -8.61 -11.76
CA ASP A 75 8.36 -9.82 -11.28
C ASP A 75 8.84 -9.64 -9.83
N ILE A 76 7.99 -10.01 -8.89
CA ILE A 76 8.32 -9.99 -7.46
C ILE A 76 8.95 -11.33 -7.07
N PRO A 77 10.12 -11.33 -6.38
CA PRO A 77 10.72 -12.53 -5.84
C PRO A 77 9.72 -13.30 -4.97
N GLU A 78 9.71 -14.63 -5.05
CA GLU A 78 8.72 -15.45 -4.33
C GLU A 78 8.74 -15.21 -2.82
N ALA A 79 9.92 -14.97 -2.24
CA ALA A 79 10.09 -14.62 -0.83
C ALA A 79 9.35 -13.33 -0.41
N ASP A 80 9.18 -12.39 -1.34
CA ASP A 80 8.58 -11.07 -1.09
C ASP A 80 7.09 -11.01 -1.47
N ARG A 81 6.57 -12.01 -2.21
CA ARG A 81 5.18 -12.01 -2.69
C ARG A 81 4.17 -11.93 -1.54
N THR A 82 4.37 -12.70 -0.47
CA THR A 82 3.48 -12.66 0.69
C THR A 82 3.46 -11.28 1.34
N ALA A 83 4.63 -10.67 1.54
CA ALA A 83 4.72 -9.34 2.12
C ALA A 83 4.07 -8.28 1.20
N ALA A 84 4.30 -8.36 -0.12
CA ALA A 84 3.70 -7.46 -1.09
C ALA A 84 2.17 -7.58 -1.10
N THR A 85 1.62 -8.80 -1.04
CA THR A 85 0.18 -9.04 -0.88
C THR A 85 -0.37 -8.41 0.39
N LEU A 86 0.31 -8.58 1.53
CA LEU A 86 -0.09 -7.96 2.80
C LEU A 86 -0.11 -6.43 2.72
N TYR A 87 0.89 -5.82 2.09
CA TYR A 87 0.90 -4.38 1.84
C TYR A 87 -0.26 -3.93 0.96
N GLN A 88 -0.65 -4.71 -0.05
CA GLN A 88 -1.84 -4.37 -0.84
C GLN A 88 -3.13 -4.41 -0.02
N HIS A 89 -3.29 -5.42 0.85
CA HIS A 89 -4.43 -5.46 1.77
C HIS A 89 -4.43 -4.27 2.73
N LYS A 90 -3.25 -3.92 3.26
CA LYS A 90 -3.07 -2.71 4.09
C LYS A 90 -3.49 -1.45 3.33
N ASN A 91 -2.98 -1.25 2.13
CA ASN A 91 -3.29 -0.07 1.33
C ASN A 91 -4.78 0.02 0.99
N ILE A 92 -5.43 -1.11 0.70
CA ILE A 92 -6.89 -1.14 0.53
C ILE A 92 -7.58 -0.71 1.83
N ALA A 93 -7.20 -1.25 2.99
CA ALA A 93 -7.78 -0.89 4.28
C ALA A 93 -7.57 0.59 4.63
N ASP A 94 -6.38 1.13 4.34
CA ASP A 94 -6.05 2.53 4.55
C ASP A 94 -6.86 3.45 3.63
N ILE A 95 -6.99 3.11 2.35
CA ILE A 95 -7.84 3.85 1.42
C ILE A 95 -9.30 3.82 1.88
N ARG A 96 -9.80 2.68 2.38
CA ARG A 96 -11.16 2.60 2.97
C ARG A 96 -11.33 3.49 4.20
N ARG A 97 -10.32 3.58 5.07
CA ARG A 97 -10.32 4.51 6.21
C ARG A 97 -10.40 5.96 5.71
N ILE A 98 -9.56 6.33 4.74
CA ILE A 98 -9.58 7.67 4.12
C ILE A 98 -10.95 7.97 3.51
N ILE A 99 -11.55 7.02 2.78
CA ILE A 99 -12.90 7.17 2.20
C ILE A 99 -13.93 7.52 3.28
N ARG A 100 -13.90 6.84 4.43
CA ARG A 100 -14.84 7.06 5.54
C ARG A 100 -14.57 8.37 6.28
N ASP A 101 -13.32 8.61 6.65
CA ASP A 101 -12.92 9.76 7.48
C ASP A 101 -13.12 11.07 6.72
N GLU A 102 -12.70 11.09 5.44
CA GLU A 102 -12.85 12.25 4.57
C GLU A 102 -14.22 12.31 3.88
N LYS A 103 -15.09 11.32 4.08
CA LYS A 103 -16.43 11.25 3.47
C LYS A 103 -16.37 11.42 1.95
N ILE A 104 -15.52 10.63 1.32
CA ILE A 104 -15.26 10.69 -0.11
C ILE A 104 -16.53 10.31 -0.89
N ASP A 105 -16.89 11.14 -1.87
CA ASP A 105 -18.05 10.91 -2.74
C ASP A 105 -17.67 10.08 -3.99
N LEU A 106 -16.44 10.27 -4.48
CA LEU A 106 -15.91 9.65 -5.69
C LEU A 106 -14.44 9.26 -5.51
N VAL A 107 -14.11 8.02 -5.84
CA VAL A 107 -12.74 7.53 -5.96
C VAL A 107 -12.35 7.41 -7.44
N ILE A 108 -11.16 7.85 -7.80
CA ILE A 108 -10.63 7.76 -9.17
C ILE A 108 -9.31 6.99 -9.15
N SER A 109 -9.28 5.81 -9.76
CA SER A 109 -8.04 5.03 -9.97
C SER A 109 -7.37 5.45 -11.26
N ASN A 110 -6.07 5.76 -11.22
CA ASN A 110 -5.31 6.19 -12.38
C ASN A 110 -4.28 5.16 -12.83
N THR A 111 -4.43 4.66 -14.05
CA THR A 111 -3.72 3.51 -14.63
C THR A 111 -4.21 2.16 -14.13
N VAL A 112 -3.96 1.14 -14.93
CA VAL A 112 -4.26 -0.27 -14.61
C VAL A 112 -3.39 -0.85 -13.50
N HIS A 113 -2.46 -0.07 -12.94
CA HIS A 113 -1.59 -0.53 -11.86
C HIS A 113 -2.22 -0.39 -10.46
N VAL A 114 -3.28 0.41 -10.29
CA VAL A 114 -3.78 0.81 -8.96
C VAL A 114 -5.22 0.35 -8.68
N PHE A 115 -5.42 -0.97 -8.69
CA PHE A 115 -6.72 -1.59 -8.38
C PHE A 115 -7.20 -1.35 -6.94
N GLN A 116 -6.30 -1.03 -6.01
CA GLN A 116 -6.64 -0.80 -4.61
C GLN A 116 -7.73 0.26 -4.42
N GLY A 117 -7.75 1.31 -5.26
CA GLY A 117 -8.80 2.34 -5.23
C GLY A 117 -10.18 1.81 -5.62
N ALA A 118 -10.24 1.01 -6.69
CA ALA A 118 -11.48 0.40 -7.16
C ALA A 118 -12.09 -0.56 -6.13
N ILE A 119 -11.24 -1.40 -5.52
CA ILE A 119 -11.66 -2.34 -4.48
C ILE A 119 -12.14 -1.59 -3.23
N ALA A 120 -11.37 -0.61 -2.75
CA ALA A 120 -11.73 0.18 -1.57
C ALA A 120 -13.05 0.94 -1.75
N ALA A 121 -13.23 1.60 -2.90
CA ALA A 121 -14.46 2.30 -3.23
C ALA A 121 -15.67 1.36 -3.23
N ALA A 122 -15.51 0.17 -3.80
CA ALA A 122 -16.59 -0.80 -3.88
C ALA A 122 -16.97 -1.38 -2.50
N LEU A 123 -16.00 -1.56 -1.59
CA LEU A 123 -16.23 -1.99 -0.21
C LEU A 123 -16.90 -0.94 0.66
N GLU A 124 -16.62 0.35 0.42
CA GLU A 124 -17.25 1.48 1.11
C GLU A 124 -18.49 2.02 0.38
N ASN A 125 -18.95 1.30 -0.65
CA ASN A 125 -20.10 1.70 -1.48
C ASN A 125 -19.99 3.15 -1.99
N SER A 126 -18.78 3.57 -2.36
CA SER A 126 -18.46 4.86 -2.98
C SER A 126 -18.43 4.74 -4.50
N ARG A 127 -18.70 5.84 -5.21
CA ARG A 127 -18.55 5.88 -6.67
C ARG A 127 -17.10 5.65 -7.03
N HIS A 128 -16.86 4.98 -8.15
CA HIS A 128 -15.53 4.74 -8.66
C HIS A 128 -15.44 5.02 -10.14
N TYR A 129 -14.47 5.84 -10.54
CA TYR A 129 -14.07 6.00 -11.94
C TYR A 129 -12.69 5.41 -12.17
N TYR A 130 -12.49 4.77 -13.32
CA TYR A 130 -11.21 4.16 -13.69
C TYR A 130 -10.63 4.89 -14.91
N LEU A 131 -9.41 5.42 -14.79
CA LEU A 131 -8.68 6.02 -15.91
C LEU A 131 -7.63 5.03 -16.42
N ILE A 132 -7.70 4.66 -17.70
CA ILE A 132 -6.81 3.69 -18.34
C ILE A 132 -5.93 4.39 -19.38
N HIS A 133 -4.61 4.27 -19.25
CA HIS A 133 -3.62 4.88 -20.14
C HIS A 133 -2.83 3.84 -20.95
N GLU A 134 -3.01 2.56 -20.63
CA GLU A 134 -2.22 1.46 -21.14
C GLU A 134 -3.08 0.55 -22.02
N PHE A 135 -2.49 -0.02 -23.08
CA PHE A 135 -3.13 -1.08 -23.87
C PHE A 135 -3.01 -2.43 -23.18
N PRO A 136 -3.98 -3.36 -23.37
CA PRO A 136 -3.96 -4.68 -22.72
C PRO A 136 -3.03 -5.66 -23.47
N ASN A 137 -1.77 -5.26 -23.69
CA ASN A 137 -0.75 -6.04 -24.40
C ASN A 137 0.65 -5.77 -23.83
N GLY A 138 1.62 -6.60 -24.21
CA GLY A 138 3.01 -6.45 -23.78
C GLY A 138 3.15 -6.53 -22.25
N GLU A 139 3.86 -5.58 -21.65
CA GLU A 139 4.05 -5.51 -20.19
C GLU A 139 2.75 -5.28 -19.40
N PHE A 140 1.68 -4.84 -20.07
CA PHE A 140 0.37 -4.63 -19.46
C PHE A 140 -0.63 -5.75 -19.80
N GLU A 141 -0.21 -6.84 -20.46
CA GLU A 141 -1.13 -7.94 -20.80
C GLU A 141 -1.81 -8.56 -19.56
N TYR A 142 -1.15 -8.49 -18.40
CA TYR A 142 -1.62 -9.06 -17.13
C TYR A 142 -3.00 -8.55 -16.67
N TYR A 143 -3.42 -7.34 -17.09
CA TYR A 143 -4.71 -6.78 -16.66
C TYR A 143 -5.85 -7.18 -17.60
N LYS A 144 -5.57 -7.81 -18.74
CA LYS A 144 -6.60 -8.28 -19.68
C LYS A 144 -7.57 -9.25 -19.02
N GLU A 145 -7.07 -10.17 -18.20
CA GLU A 145 -7.89 -11.10 -17.39
C GLU A 145 -8.71 -10.40 -16.30
N LYS A 146 -8.35 -9.16 -15.95
CA LYS A 146 -8.99 -8.33 -14.93
C LYS A 146 -9.99 -7.35 -15.51
N LEU A 147 -10.15 -7.27 -16.83
CA LEU A 147 -11.15 -6.40 -17.48
C LEU A 147 -12.58 -6.63 -16.95
N PRO A 148 -13.06 -7.88 -16.73
CA PRO A 148 -14.37 -8.09 -16.11
C PRO A 148 -14.47 -7.54 -14.69
N LEU A 149 -13.37 -7.57 -13.93
CA LEU A 149 -13.32 -7.00 -12.59
C LEU A 149 -13.30 -5.46 -12.64
N ILE A 150 -12.55 -4.86 -13.56
CA ILE A 150 -12.56 -3.41 -13.79
C ILE A 150 -13.96 -2.95 -14.14
N ASP A 151 -14.64 -3.69 -15.03
CA ASP A 151 -16.04 -3.44 -15.32
C ASP A 151 -16.88 -3.52 -14.03
N LEU A 152 -16.88 -4.65 -13.32
CA LEU A 152 -17.68 -4.82 -12.11
C LEU A 152 -17.47 -3.70 -11.06
N LEU A 153 -16.23 -3.27 -10.86
CA LEU A 153 -15.86 -2.33 -9.80
C LEU A 153 -16.05 -0.86 -10.16
N SER A 154 -16.10 -0.52 -11.45
CA SER A 154 -16.17 0.88 -11.89
C SER A 154 -17.61 1.30 -12.18
N ASP A 155 -17.95 2.56 -11.92
CA ASP A 155 -19.21 3.18 -12.36
C ASP A 155 -19.04 3.80 -13.76
N LYS A 156 -17.87 4.38 -14.03
CA LYS A 156 -17.43 4.85 -15.35
C LYS A 156 -15.97 4.48 -15.59
N ILE A 157 -15.64 4.27 -16.85
CA ILE A 157 -14.28 3.97 -17.30
C ILE A 157 -13.91 5.01 -18.36
N PHE A 158 -12.74 5.60 -18.22
CA PHE A 158 -12.21 6.56 -19.17
C PHE A 158 -10.91 6.02 -19.73
N ALA A 159 -10.85 5.88 -21.05
CA ALA A 159 -9.64 5.48 -21.76
C ALA A 159 -9.04 6.65 -22.52
N VAL A 160 -7.73 6.63 -22.73
CA VAL A 160 -7.10 7.55 -23.68
C VAL A 160 -7.77 7.40 -25.05
N ASP A 161 -8.13 8.52 -25.65
CA ASP A 161 -8.80 8.58 -26.95
C ASP A 161 -8.00 7.89 -28.06
N GLY A 162 -8.65 7.58 -29.18
CA GLY A 162 -8.01 6.94 -30.32
C GLY A 162 -7.85 5.43 -30.13
N GLY A 163 -6.66 4.90 -30.47
CA GLY A 163 -6.45 3.45 -30.59
C GLY A 163 -6.73 2.67 -29.31
N LEU A 164 -6.45 3.25 -28.14
CA LEU A 164 -6.71 2.59 -26.85
C LEU A 164 -8.21 2.49 -26.58
N TYR A 165 -8.94 3.59 -26.75
CA TYR A 165 -10.39 3.60 -26.64
C TYR A 165 -11.04 2.61 -27.61
N GLU A 166 -10.59 2.58 -28.87
CA GLU A 166 -11.07 1.63 -29.88
C GLU A 166 -10.84 0.16 -29.47
N GLU A 167 -9.67 -0.17 -28.92
CA GLU A 167 -9.38 -1.52 -28.41
C GLU A 167 -10.26 -1.87 -27.20
N LEU A 168 -10.46 -0.92 -26.28
CA LEU A 168 -11.20 -1.16 -25.04
C LEU A 168 -12.72 -1.27 -25.24
N LEU A 169 -13.27 -0.79 -26.36
CA LEU A 169 -14.66 -1.04 -26.78
C LEU A 169 -14.95 -2.54 -26.98
N ASN A 170 -13.93 -3.37 -27.21
CA ASN A 170 -14.11 -4.82 -27.33
C ASN A 170 -14.41 -5.49 -25.98
N TYR A 171 -14.14 -4.81 -24.85
CA TYR A 171 -14.21 -5.41 -23.52
C TYR A 171 -15.20 -4.70 -22.59
N PHE A 172 -15.51 -3.42 -22.84
CA PHE A 172 -16.41 -2.63 -22.00
C PHE A 172 -17.64 -2.15 -22.77
N PRO A 173 -18.79 -2.04 -22.10
CA PRO A 173 -19.99 -1.52 -22.73
C PRO A 173 -19.90 0.00 -22.95
N THR A 174 -20.50 0.49 -24.04
CA THR A 174 -20.38 1.88 -24.50
C THR A 174 -21.02 2.89 -23.56
N GLU A 175 -22.00 2.48 -22.74
CA GLU A 175 -22.59 3.33 -21.71
C GLU A 175 -21.63 3.65 -20.56
N LYS A 176 -20.57 2.85 -20.41
CA LYS A 176 -19.64 2.93 -19.29
C LYS A 176 -18.27 3.45 -19.70
N LEU A 177 -17.82 3.10 -20.90
CA LEU A 177 -16.57 3.54 -21.47
C LEU A 177 -16.72 4.92 -22.12
N SER A 178 -15.80 5.82 -21.85
CA SER A 178 -15.69 7.13 -22.53
C SER A 178 -14.23 7.44 -22.79
N SER A 179 -13.94 8.34 -23.73
CA SER A 179 -12.55 8.74 -23.99
C SER A 179 -12.16 10.02 -23.26
N PHE A 180 -10.87 10.22 -23.06
CA PHE A 180 -10.28 11.50 -22.68
C PHE A 180 -8.90 11.68 -23.33
N ILE A 181 -8.43 12.91 -23.35
CA ILE A 181 -7.10 13.25 -23.85
C ILE A 181 -6.19 13.55 -22.65
N PRO A 182 -5.06 12.85 -22.48
CA PRO A 182 -4.07 13.20 -21.46
C PRO A 182 -3.59 14.64 -21.62
N TYR A 183 -3.52 15.38 -20.51
CA TYR A 183 -3.17 16.79 -20.51
C TYR A 183 -1.83 17.07 -19.83
N SER A 184 -0.89 17.69 -20.53
CA SER A 184 0.26 18.33 -19.89
C SER A 184 0.20 19.85 -20.06
N GLN A 185 0.62 20.56 -19.01
CA GLN A 185 0.77 22.01 -19.10
C GLN A 185 2.03 22.33 -19.90
N ALA A 186 1.88 22.35 -21.22
CA ALA A 186 2.91 22.72 -22.16
C ALA A 186 2.44 23.82 -23.11
N GLY A 187 3.39 24.58 -23.65
CA GLY A 187 3.14 25.82 -24.38
C GLY A 187 3.48 27.07 -23.54
N GLY A 188 3.78 28.16 -24.23
CA GLY A 188 4.23 29.42 -23.60
C GLY A 188 5.74 29.49 -23.32
N TYR A 189 6.51 28.43 -23.63
CA TYR A 189 7.97 28.51 -23.62
C TYR A 189 8.44 29.32 -24.83
N LYS A 190 9.11 30.45 -24.57
CA LYS A 190 9.91 31.08 -25.60
C LYS A 190 11.16 30.26 -25.78
N LEU A 191 11.24 29.51 -26.88
CA LEU A 191 12.43 28.74 -27.24
C LEU A 191 13.64 29.67 -27.24
N LYS A 192 14.77 29.15 -26.74
CA LYS A 192 16.04 29.89 -26.76
C LYS A 192 16.51 30.00 -28.20
N VAL A 193 17.17 31.11 -28.53
CA VAL A 193 17.80 31.28 -29.83
C VAL A 193 18.96 30.29 -29.93
N GLY A 194 18.88 29.37 -30.89
CA GLY A 194 19.91 28.39 -31.20
C GLY A 194 20.92 28.93 -32.21
N SER A 195 22.18 28.53 -32.08
CA SER A 195 23.23 28.85 -33.05
C SER A 195 23.46 27.75 -34.10
N LYS A 196 22.88 26.57 -33.89
CA LYS A 196 23.03 25.37 -34.74
C LYS A 196 21.70 24.64 -34.83
N THR A 197 21.49 23.96 -35.96
CA THR A 197 20.41 22.99 -36.12
C THR A 197 20.80 21.68 -35.44
N ARG A 198 19.87 21.08 -34.70
CA ARG A 198 20.08 19.79 -34.01
C ARG A 198 18.86 18.90 -34.19
N ILE A 199 19.09 17.60 -34.19
CA ILE A 199 18.04 16.59 -34.05
C ILE A 199 17.93 16.26 -32.56
N VAL A 200 16.74 16.43 -31.99
CA VAL A 200 16.49 16.19 -30.58
C VAL A 200 15.46 15.08 -30.44
N SER A 201 15.65 14.17 -29.49
CA SER A 201 14.62 13.22 -29.09
C SER A 201 14.39 13.31 -27.59
N ILE A 202 13.13 13.49 -27.19
CA ILE A 202 12.73 13.70 -25.80
C ILE A 202 11.91 12.49 -25.35
N GLY A 203 12.33 11.88 -24.24
CA GLY A 203 11.71 10.68 -23.66
C GLY A 203 12.76 9.72 -23.13
N GLY A 204 12.35 8.83 -22.22
CA GLY A 204 13.27 7.82 -21.70
C GLY A 204 13.82 6.90 -22.80
N LEU A 205 15.06 6.44 -22.67
CA LEU A 205 15.67 5.51 -23.63
C LEU A 205 15.30 4.08 -23.26
N SER A 206 14.49 3.47 -24.11
CA SER A 206 14.00 2.10 -23.96
C SER A 206 13.74 1.50 -25.34
N GLU A 207 13.59 0.19 -25.40
CA GLU A 207 13.28 -0.50 -26.64
C GLU A 207 12.00 0.02 -27.31
N TRP A 208 10.99 0.34 -26.51
CA TRP A 208 9.70 0.87 -26.97
C TRP A 208 9.81 2.29 -27.52
N LYS A 209 10.81 3.06 -27.09
CA LYS A 209 11.05 4.43 -27.55
C LYS A 209 11.96 4.49 -28.78
N ASN A 210 12.66 3.40 -29.09
CA ASN A 210 13.31 3.13 -30.36
C ASN A 210 14.39 4.14 -30.81
N GLN A 211 15.13 4.71 -29.87
CA GLN A 211 16.20 5.67 -30.18
C GLN A 211 17.27 5.10 -31.12
N LEU A 212 17.49 3.79 -31.11
CA LEU A 212 18.40 3.13 -32.04
C LEU A 212 18.02 3.34 -33.53
N GLU A 213 16.73 3.40 -33.86
CA GLU A 213 16.29 3.70 -35.23
C GLU A 213 16.71 5.09 -35.66
N LEU A 214 16.60 6.08 -34.77
CA LEU A 214 17.06 7.44 -35.02
C LEU A 214 18.58 7.52 -35.15
N ILE A 215 19.33 6.77 -34.35
CA ILE A 215 20.80 6.71 -34.46
C ILE A 215 21.22 6.17 -35.84
N LYS A 216 20.53 5.13 -36.33
CA LYS A 216 20.77 4.56 -37.67
C LYS A 216 20.51 5.56 -38.79
N VAL A 217 19.45 6.36 -38.68
CA VAL A 217 19.17 7.42 -39.67
C VAL A 217 20.20 8.55 -39.58
N PHE A 218 20.56 8.95 -38.37
CA PHE A 218 21.55 10.00 -38.15
C PHE A 218 22.92 9.65 -38.75
N GLU A 219 23.32 8.38 -38.69
CA GLU A 219 24.51 7.87 -39.37
C GLU A 219 24.48 8.12 -40.88
N ARG A 220 23.32 7.97 -41.53
CA ARG A 220 23.16 8.10 -42.98
C ARG A 220 23.16 9.55 -43.47
N ILE A 221 22.62 10.48 -42.67
CA ILE A 221 22.54 11.91 -43.03
C ILE A 221 23.93 12.57 -43.15
N GLN A 222 24.98 11.99 -42.51
CA GLN A 222 26.40 12.38 -42.65
C GLN A 222 26.70 13.89 -42.72
N SER A 223 26.08 14.69 -41.85
CA SER A 223 26.33 16.13 -41.76
C SER A 223 27.26 16.46 -40.59
N PRO A 224 28.49 16.97 -40.83
CA PRO A 224 29.50 17.13 -39.78
C PRO A 224 29.14 18.19 -38.72
N ASP A 225 28.26 19.13 -39.05
CA ASP A 225 27.80 20.19 -38.13
C ASP A 225 26.51 19.84 -37.38
N LEU A 226 25.87 18.72 -37.73
CA LEU A 226 24.61 18.29 -37.13
C LEU A 226 24.88 17.52 -35.83
N GLU A 227 24.07 17.80 -34.81
CA GLU A 227 24.15 17.16 -33.50
C GLU A 227 22.87 16.35 -33.25
N LEU A 228 23.01 15.16 -32.66
CA LEU A 228 21.91 14.33 -32.18
C LEU A 228 21.89 14.35 -30.65
N VAL A 229 20.78 14.81 -30.07
CA VAL A 229 20.64 15.01 -28.62
C VAL A 229 19.46 14.22 -28.08
N PHE A 230 19.73 13.33 -27.13
CA PHE A 230 18.72 12.58 -26.38
C PHE A 230 18.50 13.18 -24.99
N ILE A 231 17.24 13.48 -24.65
CA ILE A 231 16.83 14.09 -23.38
C ILE A 231 15.86 13.15 -22.67
N GLY A 232 16.31 12.53 -21.59
CA GLY A 232 15.54 11.54 -20.83
C GLY A 232 16.45 10.56 -20.09
N ASN A 233 15.90 9.91 -19.05
CA ASN A 233 16.59 8.82 -18.36
C ASN A 233 16.69 7.57 -19.27
N TRP A 234 17.43 6.54 -18.88
CA TRP A 234 17.62 5.36 -19.74
C TRP A 234 17.61 4.04 -18.96
N HIS A 235 17.20 2.97 -19.65
CA HIS A 235 17.50 1.61 -19.24
C HIS A 235 18.95 1.28 -19.63
N ASN A 236 19.78 0.88 -18.66
CA ASN A 236 21.21 0.67 -18.87
C ASN A 236 21.49 -0.35 -19.99
N GLU A 237 20.71 -1.42 -20.09
CA GLU A 237 20.85 -2.45 -21.13
C GLU A 237 20.60 -1.88 -22.52
N TYR A 238 19.51 -1.12 -22.70
CA TYR A 238 19.19 -0.51 -23.99
C TYR A 238 20.18 0.61 -24.36
N LYS A 239 20.65 1.37 -23.36
CA LYS A 239 21.70 2.38 -23.55
C LYS A 239 23.00 1.75 -24.03
N ALA A 240 23.39 0.60 -23.48
CA ALA A 240 24.57 -0.14 -23.91
C ALA A 240 24.47 -0.55 -25.39
N ILE A 241 23.30 -1.02 -25.85
CA ILE A 241 23.06 -1.34 -27.27
C ILE A 241 23.25 -0.11 -28.15
N CYS A 242 22.75 1.05 -27.72
CA CYS A 242 22.94 2.31 -28.46
C CYS A 242 24.41 2.72 -28.51
N ASP A 243 25.14 2.61 -27.39
CA ASP A 243 26.55 2.97 -27.29
C ASP A 243 27.43 2.03 -28.13
N GLU A 244 27.15 0.74 -28.12
CA GLU A 244 27.81 -0.27 -28.95
C GLU A 244 27.65 0.10 -30.42
N TYR A 245 26.41 0.33 -30.89
CA TYR A 245 26.15 0.73 -32.27
C TYR A 245 26.88 2.03 -32.67
N ILE A 246 26.88 3.04 -31.80
CA ILE A 246 27.59 4.31 -32.04
C ILE A 246 29.10 4.07 -32.18
N SER A 247 29.67 3.22 -31.31
CA SER A 247 31.09 2.92 -31.31
C SER A 247 31.54 2.11 -32.52
N GLU A 248 30.78 1.08 -32.91
CA GLU A 248 31.08 0.21 -34.04
C GLU A 248 31.04 0.97 -35.37
N ASN A 249 30.09 1.90 -35.52
CA ASN A 249 29.91 2.68 -36.74
C ASN A 249 30.62 4.05 -36.70
N THR A 250 31.41 4.32 -35.65
CA THR A 250 32.21 5.55 -35.48
C THR A 250 31.36 6.83 -35.63
N ILE A 251 30.16 6.83 -35.05
CA ILE A 251 29.20 7.94 -35.14
C ILE A 251 29.62 9.04 -34.15
N ASN A 252 29.85 10.25 -34.66
CA ASN A 252 30.21 11.42 -33.84
C ASN A 252 28.99 12.30 -33.56
N ASN A 253 29.13 13.28 -32.66
CA ASN A 253 28.10 14.29 -32.35
C ASN A 253 26.78 13.76 -31.76
N VAL A 254 26.81 12.62 -31.05
CA VAL A 254 25.67 12.11 -30.28
C VAL A 254 25.83 12.46 -28.80
N GLN A 255 24.78 13.02 -28.19
CA GLN A 255 24.77 13.45 -26.79
C GLN A 255 23.59 12.85 -26.04
N PHE A 256 23.84 12.37 -24.81
CA PHE A 256 22.81 11.90 -23.88
C PHE A 256 22.80 12.80 -22.65
N LEU A 257 21.73 13.60 -22.48
CA LEU A 257 21.64 14.58 -21.39
C LEU A 257 21.05 14.01 -20.09
N GLY A 258 20.54 12.79 -20.11
CA GLY A 258 19.88 12.18 -18.96
C GLY A 258 18.54 12.81 -18.63
N TYR A 259 18.03 12.48 -17.43
CA TYR A 259 16.78 13.06 -16.93
C TYR A 259 16.92 14.57 -16.77
N GLN A 260 15.95 15.31 -17.31
CA GLN A 260 15.83 16.76 -17.15
C GLN A 260 14.44 17.07 -16.63
N ALA A 261 14.36 17.83 -15.52
CA ALA A 261 13.07 18.23 -14.94
C ALA A 261 12.24 19.11 -15.89
N ASN A 262 12.93 19.91 -16.73
CA ASN A 262 12.30 20.68 -17.81
C ASN A 262 13.03 20.42 -19.14
N PRO A 263 12.69 19.36 -19.87
CA PRO A 263 13.39 18.98 -21.11
C PRO A 263 13.27 20.06 -22.20
N TRP A 264 12.12 20.74 -22.27
CA TRP A 264 11.88 21.81 -23.25
C TRP A 264 12.79 23.04 -23.08
N SER A 265 13.37 23.24 -21.89
CA SER A 265 14.33 24.32 -21.64
C SER A 265 15.68 24.13 -22.37
N PHE A 266 15.95 22.93 -22.88
CA PHE A 266 17.12 22.57 -23.66
C PHE A 266 16.85 22.61 -25.17
N VAL A 267 15.60 22.80 -25.60
CA VAL A 267 15.19 22.91 -27.00
C VAL A 267 15.29 24.37 -27.46
N THR A 268 15.81 24.57 -28.66
CA THR A 268 16.03 25.88 -29.29
C THR A 268 15.08 26.10 -30.47
N ASP A 269 15.06 27.33 -30.97
CA ASP A 269 14.31 27.70 -32.17
C ASP A 269 14.92 27.18 -33.49
N ARG A 270 16.02 26.41 -33.42
CA ARG A 270 16.69 25.75 -34.56
C ARG A 270 16.60 24.22 -34.53
N ASP A 271 16.00 23.64 -33.49
CA ASP A 271 15.93 22.19 -33.36
C ASP A 271 14.79 21.58 -34.19
N ILE A 272 14.95 20.30 -34.51
CA ILE A 272 13.93 19.39 -35.04
C ILE A 272 13.75 18.28 -34.01
N VAL A 273 12.51 17.95 -33.64
CA VAL A 273 12.26 16.88 -32.67
C VAL A 273 11.81 15.61 -33.38
N VAL A 274 12.43 14.48 -33.05
CA VAL A 274 12.12 13.17 -33.63
C VAL A 274 11.57 12.23 -32.57
N PHE A 275 10.43 11.62 -32.87
CA PHE A 275 9.73 10.69 -31.99
C PHE A 275 9.66 9.29 -32.63
N PRO A 276 10.70 8.44 -32.45
CA PRO A 276 10.77 7.16 -33.14
C PRO A 276 9.99 6.01 -32.46
N SER A 277 9.21 6.32 -31.42
CA SER A 277 8.63 5.32 -30.52
C SER A 277 7.80 4.26 -31.26
N LYS A 278 7.98 2.99 -30.90
CA LYS A 278 7.23 1.87 -31.46
C LYS A 278 5.78 1.87 -30.99
N PHE A 279 5.54 2.29 -29.75
CA PHE A 279 4.24 2.14 -29.11
C PHE A 279 3.96 3.24 -28.08
N GLU A 280 2.77 3.82 -28.15
CA GLU A 280 2.26 4.88 -27.29
C GLU A 280 0.73 4.82 -27.24
N ALA A 281 0.11 5.22 -26.12
CA ALA A 281 -1.33 5.44 -26.05
C ALA A 281 -1.74 6.83 -26.57
N PHE A 282 -0.96 7.87 -26.25
CA PHE A 282 -1.17 9.23 -26.75
C PHE A 282 0.13 9.86 -27.26
N GLY A 283 1.20 9.85 -26.45
CA GLY A 283 2.43 10.56 -26.79
C GLY A 283 2.36 12.04 -26.40
N LEU A 284 2.35 12.32 -25.08
CA LEU A 284 2.32 13.69 -24.56
C LEU A 284 3.44 14.57 -25.13
N VAL A 285 4.66 14.05 -25.21
CA VAL A 285 5.81 14.84 -25.69
C VAL A 285 5.63 15.31 -27.14
N LEU A 286 4.92 14.55 -27.97
CA LEU A 286 4.55 15.00 -29.32
C LEU A 286 3.55 16.17 -29.27
N ALA A 287 2.53 16.10 -28.41
CA ALA A 287 1.62 17.21 -28.18
C ALA A 287 2.37 18.46 -27.69
N GLU A 288 3.34 18.29 -26.79
CA GLU A 288 4.19 19.37 -26.29
C GLU A 288 5.06 20.01 -27.39
N ALA A 289 5.56 19.22 -28.36
CA ALA A 289 6.30 19.74 -29.52
C ALA A 289 5.43 20.65 -30.38
N ILE A 290 4.20 20.20 -30.65
CA ILE A 290 3.20 20.95 -31.40
C ILE A 290 2.88 22.27 -30.68
N LEU A 291 2.64 22.22 -29.37
CA LEU A 291 2.31 23.39 -28.56
C LEU A 291 3.47 24.40 -28.48
N ASN A 292 4.73 23.94 -28.52
CA ASN A 292 5.93 24.78 -28.54
C ASN A 292 6.37 25.23 -29.95
N ALA A 293 5.57 24.94 -30.99
CA ALA A 293 5.85 25.30 -32.37
C ALA A 293 7.22 24.77 -32.87
N VAL A 294 7.61 23.56 -32.48
CA VAL A 294 8.87 22.94 -32.91
C VAL A 294 8.60 22.02 -34.10
N PRO A 295 9.32 22.14 -35.23
CA PRO A 295 9.27 21.17 -36.31
C PRO A 295 9.55 19.76 -35.78
N TYR A 296 8.77 18.78 -36.23
CA TYR A 296 8.89 17.42 -35.74
C TYR A 296 8.61 16.40 -36.83
N VAL A 297 9.10 15.18 -36.59
CA VAL A 297 8.68 13.96 -37.30
C VAL A 297 8.45 12.86 -36.26
N ALA A 298 7.36 12.11 -36.42
CA ALA A 298 6.96 11.07 -35.47
C ALA A 298 6.64 9.77 -36.21
N SER A 299 6.85 8.63 -35.56
CA SER A 299 6.43 7.35 -36.13
C SER A 299 4.90 7.28 -36.22
N ASN A 300 4.37 6.55 -37.18
CA ASN A 300 2.93 6.33 -37.34
C ASN A 300 2.33 5.31 -36.35
N ASN A 301 2.85 5.22 -35.12
CA ASN A 301 2.25 4.40 -34.07
C ASN A 301 0.85 4.92 -33.67
N LEU A 302 0.06 4.11 -32.97
CA LEU A 302 -1.34 4.42 -32.64
C LEU A 302 -1.50 5.70 -31.80
N GLY A 303 -0.62 5.94 -30.82
CA GLY A 303 -0.65 7.14 -29.99
C GLY A 303 -0.31 8.40 -30.78
N HIS A 304 0.78 8.37 -31.55
CA HIS A 304 1.15 9.49 -32.42
C HIS A 304 0.06 9.80 -33.46
N CYS A 305 -0.55 8.78 -34.05
CA CYS A 305 -1.70 8.97 -34.94
C CYS A 305 -2.89 9.61 -34.22
N THR A 306 -3.12 9.27 -32.95
CA THR A 306 -4.16 9.90 -32.13
C THR A 306 -3.89 11.39 -31.93
N VAL A 307 -2.65 11.76 -31.61
CA VAL A 307 -2.22 13.17 -31.53
C VAL A 307 -2.37 13.88 -32.88
N GLY A 308 -2.01 13.21 -33.97
CA GLY A 308 -2.20 13.70 -35.35
C GLY A 308 -3.65 13.99 -35.68
N LYS A 309 -4.55 13.05 -35.37
CA LYS A 309 -6.00 13.23 -35.52
C LYS A 309 -6.51 14.39 -34.65
N PHE A 310 -6.05 14.49 -33.41
CA PHE A 310 -6.49 15.53 -32.48
C PHE A 310 -6.04 16.94 -32.93
N PHE A 311 -4.81 17.10 -33.41
CA PHE A 311 -4.30 18.40 -33.88
C PHE A 311 -4.43 18.62 -35.39
N GLU A 312 -4.99 17.67 -36.14
CA GLU A 312 -5.17 17.74 -37.60
C GLU A 312 -3.84 17.91 -38.36
N THR A 313 -2.85 17.10 -38.00
CA THR A 313 -1.47 17.13 -38.55
C THR A 313 -1.00 15.74 -39.00
N GLN A 314 -0.06 15.69 -39.96
CA GLN A 314 0.35 14.47 -40.68
C GLN A 314 1.87 14.32 -40.86
N ASN A 315 2.69 14.91 -39.98
CA ASN A 315 4.15 14.78 -40.05
C ASN A 315 4.62 13.43 -39.46
N PHE A 316 4.26 12.35 -40.16
CA PHE A 316 4.55 10.97 -39.76
C PHE A 316 5.40 10.22 -40.77
N TYR A 317 6.21 9.29 -40.28
CA TYR A 317 6.89 8.28 -41.09
C TYR A 317 6.41 6.87 -40.71
N SER A 318 6.65 5.92 -41.59
CA SER A 318 6.33 4.51 -41.40
C SER A 318 7.30 3.88 -40.40
N LEU A 319 6.83 3.46 -39.22
CA LEU A 319 7.65 2.82 -38.19
C LEU A 319 8.45 1.63 -38.77
N GLY A 320 9.75 1.56 -38.48
CA GLY A 320 10.65 0.53 -39.02
C GLY A 320 11.25 0.89 -40.39
N ASN A 321 10.74 1.91 -41.08
CA ASN A 321 11.24 2.34 -42.37
C ASN A 321 12.28 3.47 -42.20
N ILE A 322 13.55 3.06 -42.22
CA ILE A 322 14.70 3.96 -42.07
C ILE A 322 14.77 4.97 -43.23
N ASP A 323 14.44 4.55 -44.45
CA ASP A 323 14.48 5.42 -45.64
C ASP A 323 13.43 6.53 -45.55
N ASP A 324 12.20 6.20 -45.11
CA ASP A 324 11.11 7.17 -44.91
C ASP A 324 11.42 8.18 -43.79
N LEU A 325 12.04 7.72 -42.69
CA LEU A 325 12.51 8.61 -41.62
C LEU A 325 13.64 9.53 -42.10
N GLU A 326 14.60 9.01 -42.87
CA GLU A 326 15.70 9.77 -43.46
C GLU A 326 15.19 10.85 -44.40
N ASP A 327 14.29 10.50 -45.33
CA ASP A 327 13.66 11.44 -46.27
C ASP A 327 12.89 12.53 -45.52
N SER A 328 12.14 12.15 -44.48
CA SER A 328 11.36 13.09 -43.66
C SER A 328 12.25 14.08 -42.91
N ILE A 329 13.33 13.62 -42.29
CA ILE A 329 14.28 14.49 -41.57
C ILE A 329 15.01 15.41 -42.57
N SER A 330 15.49 14.85 -43.69
CA SER A 330 16.19 15.60 -44.73
C SER A 330 15.32 16.70 -45.32
N TYR A 331 14.04 16.41 -45.59
CA TYR A 331 13.07 17.41 -46.03
C TYR A 331 12.94 18.57 -45.04
N ILE A 332 12.85 18.30 -43.73
CA ILE A 332 12.75 19.35 -42.70
C ILE A 332 14.06 20.16 -42.63
N LEU A 333 15.23 19.51 -42.75
CA LEU A 333 16.53 20.20 -42.75
C LEU A 333 16.65 21.17 -43.93
N GLU A 334 16.26 20.75 -45.13
CA GLU A 334 16.31 21.56 -46.34
C GLU A 334 15.25 22.70 -46.34
N ASN A 335 14.11 22.48 -45.70
CA ASN A 335 12.96 23.38 -45.71
C ASN A 335 12.63 23.95 -44.32
N TYR A 336 13.65 24.11 -43.46
CA TYR A 336 13.46 24.39 -42.03
C TYR A 336 12.55 25.59 -41.75
N GLU A 337 12.81 26.74 -42.39
CA GLU A 337 12.05 27.96 -42.16
C GLU A 337 10.56 27.78 -42.54
N CYS A 338 10.27 27.08 -43.64
CA CYS A 338 8.89 26.78 -44.04
C CYS A 338 8.21 25.81 -43.05
N CYS A 339 8.91 24.76 -42.62
CA CYS A 339 8.40 23.84 -41.60
C CYS A 339 8.19 24.54 -40.25
N LYS A 340 9.04 25.50 -39.90
CA LYS A 340 8.92 26.32 -38.68
C LYS A 340 7.69 27.22 -38.72
N GLU A 341 7.45 27.91 -39.84
CA GLU A 341 6.24 28.72 -40.03
C GLU A 341 4.96 27.87 -39.91
N ARG A 342 4.94 26.68 -40.53
CA ARG A 342 3.81 25.74 -40.39
C ARG A 342 3.61 25.29 -38.94
N ALA A 343 4.70 24.97 -38.23
CA ALA A 343 4.64 24.58 -36.82
C ALA A 343 4.09 25.72 -35.94
N GLN A 344 4.44 26.98 -36.24
CA GLN A 344 3.90 28.16 -35.53
C GLN A 344 2.40 28.33 -35.79
N GLN A 345 1.93 28.18 -37.02
CA GLN A 345 0.51 28.25 -37.35
C GLN A 345 -0.29 27.16 -36.64
N LEU A 346 0.21 25.91 -36.66
CA LEU A 346 -0.40 24.78 -35.97
C LEU A 346 -0.46 25.02 -34.45
N SER A 347 0.62 25.51 -33.85
CA SER A 347 0.71 25.80 -32.41
C SER A 347 -0.38 26.76 -31.94
N VAL A 348 -0.69 27.82 -32.71
CA VAL A 348 -1.74 28.79 -32.36
C VAL A 348 -3.10 28.13 -32.24
N VAL A 349 -3.46 27.25 -33.19
CA VAL A 349 -4.72 26.50 -33.17
C VAL A 349 -4.71 25.44 -32.07
N ALA A 350 -3.58 24.73 -31.93
CA ALA A 350 -3.38 23.70 -30.92
C ALA A 350 -3.58 24.23 -29.49
N GLN A 351 -3.05 25.42 -29.16
CA GLN A 351 -3.17 26.03 -27.84
C GLN A 351 -4.62 26.40 -27.48
N GLN A 352 -5.48 26.67 -28.46
CA GLN A 352 -6.90 26.94 -28.22
C GLN A 352 -7.67 25.64 -27.91
N LYS A 353 -7.33 24.56 -28.63
CA LYS A 353 -7.99 23.25 -28.52
C LYS A 353 -7.52 22.43 -27.32
N TYR A 354 -6.22 22.49 -27.01
CA TYR A 354 -5.58 21.69 -25.96
C TYR A 354 -5.57 22.43 -24.63
N ASN A 355 -6.71 22.40 -23.95
CA ASN A 355 -6.86 22.91 -22.59
C ASN A 355 -7.51 21.85 -21.70
N ILE A 356 -7.21 21.89 -20.40
CA ILE A 356 -7.62 20.87 -19.43
C ILE A 356 -9.13 20.59 -19.43
N PHE A 357 -9.96 21.61 -19.65
CA PHE A 357 -11.40 21.42 -19.70
C PHE A 357 -11.82 20.60 -20.92
N GLU A 358 -11.39 20.98 -22.12
CA GLU A 358 -11.75 20.27 -23.34
C GLU A 358 -11.14 18.86 -23.38
N THR A 359 -9.88 18.69 -22.94
CA THR A 359 -9.20 17.38 -22.94
C THR A 359 -9.80 16.39 -21.94
N SER A 360 -10.32 16.88 -20.80
CA SER A 360 -10.93 16.05 -19.75
C SER A 360 -12.45 16.23 -19.65
N LYS A 361 -13.08 16.77 -20.70
CA LYS A 361 -14.50 17.15 -20.71
C LYS A 361 -15.43 16.01 -20.34
N ASN A 362 -15.18 14.81 -20.86
CA ASN A 362 -16.01 13.64 -20.54
C ASN A 362 -15.92 13.26 -19.06
N ILE A 363 -14.73 13.36 -18.46
CA ILE A 363 -14.51 13.10 -17.03
C ILE A 363 -15.21 14.18 -16.20
N ILE A 364 -14.98 15.46 -16.52
CA ILE A 364 -15.54 16.61 -15.80
C ILE A 364 -17.07 16.63 -15.89
N ASN A 365 -17.63 16.37 -17.06
CA ASN A 365 -19.08 16.28 -17.23
C ASN A 365 -19.66 15.14 -16.41
N SER A 366 -19.02 13.96 -16.40
CA SER A 366 -19.47 12.83 -15.57
C SER A 366 -19.47 13.20 -14.09
N ILE A 367 -18.38 13.80 -13.60
CA ILE A 367 -18.25 14.32 -12.23
C ILE A 367 -19.39 15.29 -11.89
N ASN A 368 -19.79 16.15 -12.82
CA ASN A 368 -20.82 17.17 -12.60
C ASN A 368 -22.25 16.66 -12.77
N SER A 369 -22.46 15.62 -13.59
CA SER A 369 -23.79 15.11 -13.92
C SER A 369 -24.29 14.02 -12.97
N ASP A 370 -23.40 13.36 -12.23
CA ASP A 370 -23.73 12.11 -11.53
C ASP A 370 -24.42 12.33 -10.17
N PHE A 371 -25.75 12.49 -10.21
CA PHE A 371 -26.64 12.43 -9.04
C PHE A 371 -27.48 11.14 -8.98
N SER A 372 -27.27 10.20 -9.89
CA SER A 372 -27.97 8.90 -9.91
C SER A 372 -27.71 8.12 -8.61
N PRO A 373 -28.69 7.41 -8.04
CA PRO A 373 -28.48 6.58 -6.87
C PRO A 373 -27.37 5.55 -7.12
N LEU A 374 -26.45 5.41 -6.17
CA LEU A 374 -25.44 4.34 -6.17
C LEU A 374 -26.16 2.99 -6.28
N GLN A 375 -25.87 2.22 -7.33
CA GLN A 375 -26.23 0.81 -7.34
C GLN A 375 -25.23 0.10 -6.43
N SER A 376 -25.72 -0.59 -5.38
CA SER A 376 -24.81 -1.32 -4.50
C SER A 376 -24.06 -2.38 -5.32
N LYS A 377 -22.73 -2.26 -5.39
CA LYS A 377 -21.89 -3.27 -6.01
C LYS A 377 -22.03 -4.54 -5.18
N LYS A 378 -22.68 -5.58 -5.74
CA LYS A 378 -22.91 -6.85 -5.05
C LYS A 378 -21.59 -7.62 -4.93
N LEU A 379 -20.76 -7.25 -3.97
CA LEU A 379 -19.49 -7.92 -3.65
C LEU A 379 -19.69 -9.00 -2.58
N GLN A 380 -20.81 -9.73 -2.62
CA GLN A 380 -21.06 -10.78 -1.63
C GLN A 380 -19.95 -11.85 -1.71
N GLY A 381 -19.19 -12.03 -0.63
CA GLY A 381 -18.13 -13.04 -0.52
C GLY A 381 -16.73 -12.62 -1.00
N LEU A 382 -16.57 -11.54 -1.77
CA LEU A 382 -15.25 -11.05 -2.22
C LEU A 382 -14.32 -10.57 -1.10
N PRO A 383 -14.79 -9.87 -0.04
CA PRO A 383 -13.92 -9.45 1.06
C PRO A 383 -13.27 -10.64 1.79
N SER A 384 -14.03 -11.74 1.97
CA SER A 384 -13.50 -13.00 2.54
C SER A 384 -12.55 -13.74 1.58
N LEU A 385 -12.75 -13.59 0.26
CA LEU A 385 -11.97 -14.30 -0.78
C LEU A 385 -10.66 -13.60 -1.12
N LEU A 386 -10.63 -12.27 -1.00
CA LEU A 386 -9.42 -11.47 -1.11
C LEU A 386 -8.61 -11.45 0.19
N GLY A 387 -8.91 -12.24 1.22
CA GLY A 387 -8.21 -12.13 2.52
C GLY A 387 -8.41 -10.78 3.23
N ILE A 388 -9.30 -9.92 2.72
CA ILE A 388 -9.70 -8.61 3.30
C ILE A 388 -10.58 -8.81 4.56
N SER A 389 -10.84 -10.06 4.93
CA SER A 389 -11.31 -10.50 6.25
C SER A 389 -10.17 -10.62 7.29
N LEU A 390 -8.97 -10.13 7.02
CA LEU A 390 -8.10 -9.68 8.11
C LEU A 390 -8.77 -8.44 8.69
N SER A 391 -9.49 -8.65 9.79
CA SER A 391 -10.14 -7.60 10.54
C SER A 391 -9.16 -6.45 10.73
N ASN A 392 -9.70 -5.22 10.77
CA ASN A 392 -8.96 -4.00 11.06
C ASN A 392 -7.97 -4.15 12.23
N ASP A 393 -8.17 -5.14 13.11
CA ASP A 393 -7.31 -5.50 14.22
C ASP A 393 -5.87 -5.87 13.79
N THR A 394 -5.62 -6.73 12.80
CA THR A 394 -4.22 -7.20 12.55
C THR A 394 -3.29 -6.13 11.98
N LEU A 395 -3.83 -5.18 11.22
CA LEU A 395 -3.07 -4.05 10.68
C LEU A 395 -2.92 -2.93 11.71
N HIS A 396 -3.96 -2.67 12.50
CA HIS A 396 -3.88 -1.76 13.65
C HIS A 396 -2.94 -2.29 14.75
N TYR A 397 -2.77 -3.62 14.82
CA TYR A 397 -1.84 -4.33 15.71
C TYR A 397 -0.38 -4.10 15.36
N ILE A 398 0.03 -3.95 14.10
CA ILE A 398 1.47 -3.85 13.78
C ILE A 398 1.93 -2.39 13.71
N GLU A 399 1.04 -1.47 13.35
CA GLU A 399 1.41 -0.08 13.06
C GLU A 399 1.75 0.75 14.33
N ASN A 400 1.31 0.32 15.52
CA ASN A 400 1.53 1.03 16.79
C ASN A 400 2.39 0.27 17.83
N GLU A 401 2.70 -1.01 17.57
CA GLU A 401 3.41 -1.86 18.53
C GLU A 401 4.93 -1.65 18.48
N LYS A 402 5.57 -1.85 19.63
CA LYS A 402 7.00 -1.61 19.82
C LYS A 402 7.59 -2.71 20.69
N ILE A 403 8.81 -3.13 20.38
CA ILE A 403 9.56 -4.02 21.26
C ILE A 403 10.21 -3.16 22.34
N THR A 404 9.90 -3.43 23.59
CA THR A 404 10.49 -2.73 24.74
C THR A 404 11.40 -3.66 25.51
N VAL A 405 12.67 -3.28 25.63
CA VAL A 405 13.67 -4.01 26.40
C VAL A 405 13.91 -3.27 27.71
N PHE A 406 13.52 -3.88 28.82
CA PHE A 406 13.74 -3.36 30.17
C PHE A 406 15.01 -3.94 30.77
N TYR A 407 15.79 -3.07 31.41
CA TYR A 407 17.01 -3.44 32.12
C TYR A 407 16.72 -3.41 33.63
N ALA A 408 17.03 -4.50 34.33
CA ALA A 408 16.83 -4.59 35.78
C ALA A 408 17.78 -3.63 36.52
N ASN A 409 17.27 -2.98 37.58
CA ASN A 409 18.09 -2.16 38.47
C ASN A 409 18.84 -3.02 39.52
N GLU A 410 19.59 -2.39 40.43
CA GLU A 410 20.38 -3.06 41.48
C GLU A 410 19.52 -3.98 42.39
N ASP A 411 18.22 -3.68 42.54
CA ASP A 411 17.26 -4.48 43.30
C ASP A 411 16.55 -5.57 42.46
N ASN A 412 16.99 -5.81 41.22
CA ASN A 412 16.38 -6.71 40.23
C ASN A 412 14.94 -6.34 39.80
N MET A 413 14.57 -5.06 39.89
CA MET A 413 13.26 -4.54 39.47
C MET A 413 13.34 -3.91 38.08
N PHE A 414 12.30 -4.09 37.27
CA PHE A 414 12.14 -3.46 35.95
C PHE A 414 11.33 -2.16 36.08
N THR A 415 11.81 -1.08 35.46
CA THR A 415 11.16 0.24 35.49
C THR A 415 11.17 0.88 34.10
N GLU A 416 10.14 1.64 33.75
CA GLU A 416 10.03 2.35 32.46
C GLU A 416 11.17 3.32 32.17
N LEU A 417 11.77 3.92 33.20
CA LEU A 417 12.91 4.84 33.05
C LEU A 417 14.19 4.14 32.57
N ASN A 418 14.22 2.80 32.61
CA ASN A 418 15.37 1.98 32.25
C ASN A 418 15.01 0.98 31.15
N SER A 419 14.50 1.49 30.04
CA SER A 419 14.12 0.70 28.87
C SER A 419 14.65 1.29 27.56
N GLU A 420 14.73 0.44 26.53
CA GLU A 420 15.01 0.81 25.15
C GLU A 420 13.89 0.29 24.25
N ILE A 421 13.50 1.10 23.28
CA ILE A 421 12.35 0.86 22.41
C ILE A 421 12.84 0.64 20.98
N PHE A 422 12.37 -0.44 20.36
CA PHE A 422 12.70 -0.81 18.99
C PHE A 422 11.42 -0.90 18.13
N PRO A 423 11.50 -0.55 16.84
CA PRO A 423 10.38 -0.77 15.92
C PRO A 423 10.11 -2.27 15.78
N LEU A 424 8.83 -2.64 15.69
CA LEU A 424 8.41 -4.02 15.48
C LEU A 424 8.33 -4.33 13.98
N ASP A 425 9.17 -5.26 13.51
CA ASP A 425 9.05 -5.86 12.17
C ASP A 425 8.56 -7.31 12.25
N LEU A 426 8.01 -7.84 11.15
CA LEU A 426 7.56 -9.24 11.04
C LEU A 426 8.68 -10.26 11.28
N SER A 427 9.92 -9.90 10.94
CA SER A 427 11.12 -10.64 11.31
C SER A 427 12.27 -9.66 11.45
N SER A 428 12.97 -9.69 12.57
CA SER A 428 14.08 -8.76 12.79
C SER A 428 15.21 -9.39 13.58
N LYS A 429 16.35 -8.70 13.57
CA LYS A 429 17.49 -8.94 14.42
C LYS A 429 17.81 -7.67 15.20
N ILE A 430 17.45 -7.65 16.47
CA ILE A 430 17.60 -6.49 17.33
C ILE A 430 18.89 -6.64 18.15
N LYS A 431 19.73 -5.61 18.12
CA LYS A 431 20.96 -5.55 18.94
C LYS A 431 20.64 -4.89 20.28
N ILE A 432 20.86 -5.64 21.36
CA ILE A 432 20.59 -5.26 22.75
C ILE A 432 21.90 -5.17 23.50
N TYR A 433 22.08 -4.09 24.26
CA TYR A 433 23.27 -3.84 25.07
C TYR A 433 22.89 -3.93 26.56
N PRO A 434 23.12 -5.07 27.24
CA PRO A 434 22.72 -5.29 28.63
C PRO A 434 23.39 -4.34 29.64
N LYS A 435 24.47 -3.63 29.25
CA LYS A 435 25.21 -2.69 30.10
C LYS A 435 25.59 -3.39 31.43
N ILE A 436 25.38 -2.77 32.58
CA ILE A 436 25.65 -3.38 33.91
C ILE A 436 24.47 -4.21 34.44
N SER A 437 23.44 -4.47 33.63
CA SER A 437 22.25 -5.18 34.09
C SER A 437 22.45 -6.68 34.20
N SER A 438 22.06 -7.23 35.35
CA SER A 438 22.06 -8.68 35.62
C SER A 438 20.93 -9.43 34.91
N LYS A 439 19.84 -8.74 34.51
CA LYS A 439 18.69 -9.31 33.80
C LYS A 439 18.12 -8.34 32.78
N ILE A 440 17.52 -8.88 31.73
CA ILE A 440 16.70 -8.11 30.80
C ILE A 440 15.33 -8.75 30.66
N ARG A 441 14.30 -7.91 30.52
CA ARG A 441 12.95 -8.33 30.12
C ARG A 441 12.65 -7.74 28.75
N ILE A 442 12.17 -8.58 27.85
CA ILE A 442 11.80 -8.21 26.50
C ILE A 442 10.28 -8.34 26.40
N ASP A 443 9.63 -7.21 26.22
CA ASP A 443 8.20 -7.11 25.97
C ASP A 443 8.05 -6.92 24.45
N LEU A 444 7.47 -7.92 23.78
CA LEU A 444 7.52 -8.01 22.31
C LEU A 444 6.37 -7.24 21.63
N THR A 445 5.18 -7.31 22.23
CA THR A 445 3.94 -6.63 21.83
C THR A 445 3.09 -6.40 23.09
N GLU A 446 2.01 -5.61 23.01
CA GLU A 446 0.96 -5.50 24.03
C GLU A 446 -0.10 -6.60 23.86
N ASN A 447 -0.20 -7.18 22.66
CA ASN A 447 -1.24 -8.14 22.31
C ASN A 447 -0.74 -9.60 22.16
N PRO A 448 -1.64 -10.62 22.22
CA PRO A 448 -1.28 -12.03 21.98
C PRO A 448 -0.66 -12.28 20.60
N CYS A 449 0.36 -13.13 20.52
CA CYS A 449 1.08 -13.42 19.27
C CYS A 449 1.71 -14.82 19.21
N VAL A 450 2.06 -15.27 17.99
CA VAL A 450 2.85 -16.48 17.78
C VAL A 450 4.17 -16.13 17.12
N LEU A 451 5.27 -16.47 17.78
CA LEU A 451 6.61 -16.22 17.30
C LEU A 451 7.34 -17.53 17.03
N LYS A 452 8.22 -17.51 16.04
CA LYS A 452 9.14 -18.59 15.68
C LYS A 452 10.58 -18.07 15.74
N ASN A 453 11.53 -18.97 15.97
CA ASN A 453 12.96 -18.70 15.95
C ASN A 453 13.39 -17.63 16.97
N VAL A 454 12.65 -17.50 18.08
CA VAL A 454 12.97 -16.55 19.15
C VAL A 454 14.26 -16.99 19.82
N THR A 455 15.34 -16.28 19.53
CA THR A 455 16.69 -16.62 20.01
C THR A 455 17.42 -15.37 20.42
N LEU A 456 18.11 -15.43 21.55
CA LEU A 456 18.98 -14.37 22.03
C LEU A 456 20.42 -14.90 22.05
N ILE A 457 21.31 -14.32 21.24
CA ILE A 457 22.66 -14.84 21.05
C ILE A 457 23.68 -13.75 21.41
N SER A 458 24.74 -14.10 22.16
CA SER A 458 25.88 -13.20 22.30
C SER A 458 26.70 -13.17 21.01
N ASN A 459 26.90 -11.99 20.45
CA ASN A 459 27.66 -11.80 19.22
C ASN A 459 29.16 -12.12 19.39
N GLU A 460 29.70 -12.02 20.61
CA GLU A 460 31.10 -12.24 20.94
C GLU A 460 31.43 -13.72 21.17
N THR A 461 30.57 -14.46 21.89
CA THR A 461 30.83 -15.86 22.24
C THR A 461 30.04 -16.85 21.39
N GLY A 462 28.97 -16.41 20.73
CA GLY A 462 28.03 -17.28 20.03
C GLY A 462 27.08 -18.04 20.98
N ASP A 463 27.13 -17.77 22.28
CA ASP A 463 26.30 -18.45 23.26
C ASP A 463 24.81 -18.09 23.07
N VAL A 464 23.96 -19.11 23.05
CA VAL A 464 22.50 -18.95 23.00
C VAL A 464 21.96 -18.86 24.43
N LEU A 465 21.39 -17.70 24.78
CA LEU A 465 20.77 -17.46 26.07
C LEU A 465 19.37 -18.08 26.11
N GLN A 466 19.12 -18.91 27.13
CA GLN A 466 17.80 -19.48 27.37
C GLN A 466 16.98 -18.55 28.27
N PRO A 467 15.67 -18.41 28.02
CA PRO A 467 14.81 -17.58 28.86
C PRO A 467 14.68 -18.20 30.25
N ILE A 468 14.86 -17.38 31.29
CA ILE A 468 14.61 -17.78 32.68
C ILE A 468 13.12 -17.69 33.04
N TYR A 469 12.36 -16.94 32.25
CA TYR A 469 10.90 -16.83 32.36
C TYR A 469 10.29 -16.40 31.02
N THR A 470 9.11 -16.92 30.71
CA THR A 470 8.21 -16.39 29.70
C THR A 470 6.77 -16.78 30.01
N ASN A 471 5.80 -15.96 29.60
CA ASN A 471 4.37 -16.32 29.61
C ASN A 471 3.92 -17.04 28.32
N ALA A 472 4.84 -17.36 27.39
CA ALA A 472 4.55 -18.20 26.24
C ALA A 472 4.43 -19.69 26.59
N ILE A 473 3.56 -20.37 25.85
CA ILE A 473 3.62 -21.83 25.69
C ILE A 473 4.68 -22.13 24.64
N ILE A 474 5.79 -22.76 25.04
CA ILE A 474 6.87 -23.16 24.13
C ILE A 474 6.63 -24.57 23.59
N ARG A 475 6.66 -24.72 22.27
CA ARG A 475 6.59 -26.02 21.56
C ARG A 475 7.52 -26.00 20.34
N GLU A 476 8.49 -26.91 20.31
CA GLU A 476 9.56 -26.92 19.29
C GLU A 476 10.22 -25.52 19.21
N ASP A 477 10.17 -24.86 18.05
CA ASP A 477 10.73 -23.53 17.82
C ASP A 477 9.70 -22.39 17.95
N TYR A 478 8.50 -22.68 18.48
CA TYR A 478 7.40 -21.73 18.60
C TYR A 478 7.18 -21.24 20.03
N PHE A 479 6.98 -19.94 20.16
CA PHE A 479 6.51 -19.24 21.35
C PHE A 479 5.08 -18.77 21.10
N ILE A 480 4.13 -19.36 21.82
CA ILE A 480 2.71 -19.06 21.67
C ILE A 480 2.25 -18.25 22.87
N PHE A 481 2.02 -16.95 22.66
CA PHE A 481 1.48 -16.04 23.67
C PHE A 481 -0.02 -15.87 23.44
N TYR A 482 -0.82 -16.37 24.37
CA TYR A 482 -2.29 -16.34 24.29
C TYR A 482 -2.91 -15.28 25.21
N GLN A 483 -2.08 -14.58 26.00
CA GLN A 483 -2.46 -13.47 26.88
C GLN A 483 -1.82 -12.18 26.36
N GLU A 484 -2.41 -11.04 26.72
CA GLU A 484 -1.83 -9.71 26.54
C GLU A 484 -0.48 -9.62 27.27
N ASP A 485 0.36 -8.68 26.84
CA ASP A 485 1.75 -8.48 27.28
C ASP A 485 2.66 -9.72 27.14
N PRO A 486 3.04 -10.15 25.92
CA PRO A 486 4.11 -11.12 25.71
C PRO A 486 5.46 -10.73 26.33
N GLN A 487 5.93 -11.49 27.32
CA GLN A 487 7.18 -11.22 28.04
C GLN A 487 8.16 -12.40 27.97
N ILE A 488 9.43 -12.06 27.82
CA ILE A 488 10.54 -13.01 27.94
C ILE A 488 11.65 -12.38 28.78
N VAL A 489 12.10 -13.08 29.82
CA VAL A 489 13.17 -12.62 30.71
C VAL A 489 14.40 -13.48 30.52
N PHE A 490 15.56 -12.84 30.45
CA PHE A 490 16.88 -13.49 30.33
C PHE A 490 17.81 -13.05 31.47
N ASP A 491 18.69 -13.95 31.90
CA ASP A 491 19.81 -13.65 32.79
C ASP A 491 21.01 -13.18 31.95
N THR A 492 21.46 -11.95 32.21
CA THR A 492 22.56 -11.30 31.50
C THR A 492 23.78 -11.06 32.38
N SER A 493 23.82 -11.61 33.59
CA SER A 493 24.88 -11.40 34.60
C SER A 493 26.30 -11.75 34.13
N LYS A 494 26.44 -12.58 33.09
CA LYS A 494 27.74 -12.94 32.49
C LYS A 494 28.10 -12.15 31.24
N TYR A 495 27.19 -11.30 30.76
CA TYR A 495 27.20 -10.72 29.42
C TYR A 495 27.21 -9.18 29.42
N HIS A 496 27.59 -8.55 30.53
CA HIS A 496 27.53 -7.08 30.71
C HIS A 496 28.19 -6.24 29.60
N ASN A 497 29.23 -6.77 28.95
CA ASN A 497 29.95 -6.08 27.87
C ASN A 497 29.73 -6.72 26.48
N HIS A 498 28.72 -7.57 26.34
CA HIS A 498 28.43 -8.29 25.11
C HIS A 498 27.29 -7.62 24.35
N VAL A 499 27.30 -7.71 23.02
CA VAL A 499 26.16 -7.36 22.18
C VAL A 499 25.28 -8.59 22.02
N LEU A 500 24.06 -8.50 22.56
CA LEU A 500 23.08 -9.58 22.43
C LEU A 500 22.22 -9.33 21.20
N VAL A 501 22.01 -10.35 20.38
CA VAL A 501 21.18 -10.26 19.17
C VAL A 501 19.92 -11.08 19.38
N LEU A 502 18.79 -10.40 19.53
CA LEU A 502 17.48 -11.03 19.53
C LEU A 502 17.05 -11.24 18.08
N SER A 503 16.83 -12.49 17.68
CA SER A 503 16.19 -12.84 16.41
C SER A 503 14.79 -13.39 16.68
N TYR A 504 13.82 -13.03 15.86
CA TYR A 504 12.46 -13.57 15.94
C TYR A 504 11.75 -13.47 14.59
N THR A 505 10.66 -14.22 14.41
CA THR A 505 9.80 -14.18 13.22
C THR A 505 8.35 -14.41 13.63
N PHE A 506 7.43 -13.54 13.21
CA PHE A 506 5.99 -13.79 13.40
C PHE A 506 5.54 -14.96 12.55
N ALA A 507 4.83 -15.90 13.17
CA ALA A 507 4.20 -17.00 12.47
C ALA A 507 2.76 -16.59 12.08
N PRO A 508 2.33 -16.75 10.82
CA PRO A 508 0.96 -16.47 10.41
C PRO A 508 -0.02 -17.36 11.19
N ILE A 509 -0.99 -16.74 11.86
CA ILE A 509 -2.05 -17.45 12.60
C ILE A 509 -2.81 -18.42 11.65
N GLY A 510 -2.94 -18.08 10.37
CA GLY A 510 -3.59 -18.90 9.34
C GLY A 510 -2.89 -20.22 8.99
N LEU A 511 -1.58 -20.35 9.21
CA LEU A 511 -0.84 -21.61 9.02
C LEU A 511 -0.86 -22.49 10.29
N LEU A 512 -1.28 -21.94 11.42
CA LEU A 512 -1.50 -22.69 12.66
C LEU A 512 -2.92 -23.26 12.78
N GLY A 513 -3.86 -22.93 11.89
CA GLY A 513 -5.28 -23.31 11.99
C GLY A 513 -5.50 -24.81 12.20
N ASP A 514 -4.87 -25.66 11.40
CA ASP A 514 -5.08 -27.12 11.47
C ASP A 514 -4.41 -27.75 12.71
N LYS A 515 -3.25 -27.23 13.13
CA LYS A 515 -2.52 -27.73 14.31
C LYS A 515 -3.06 -27.18 15.62
N LEU A 516 -3.49 -25.91 15.66
CA LEU A 516 -4.21 -25.32 16.80
C LEU A 516 -5.59 -25.93 16.95
N HIS A 517 -6.29 -26.28 15.86
CA HIS A 517 -7.58 -26.96 15.97
C HIS A 517 -7.43 -28.36 16.59
N MET A 518 -6.39 -29.12 16.20
CA MET A 518 -6.07 -30.40 16.87
C MET A 518 -5.71 -30.22 18.35
N LEU A 519 -4.86 -29.25 18.70
CA LEU A 519 -4.52 -28.94 20.09
C LEU A 519 -5.73 -28.45 20.90
N PHE A 520 -6.58 -27.63 20.28
CA PHE A 520 -7.80 -27.11 20.90
C PHE A 520 -8.80 -28.23 21.15
N GLU A 521 -8.99 -29.16 20.22
CA GLU A 521 -9.83 -30.34 20.42
C GLU A 521 -9.25 -31.29 21.50
N GLU A 522 -7.92 -31.45 21.56
CA GLU A 522 -7.25 -32.25 22.60
C GLU A 522 -7.40 -31.63 24.01
N TYR A 523 -7.21 -30.31 24.14
CA TYR A 523 -7.42 -29.59 25.41
C TYR A 523 -8.89 -29.41 25.77
N LYS A 524 -9.79 -29.26 24.79
CA LYS A 524 -11.24 -29.20 25.01
C LYS A 524 -11.76 -30.48 25.63
N HIS A 525 -11.27 -31.64 25.18
CA HIS A 525 -11.59 -32.91 25.83
C HIS A 525 -11.11 -32.98 27.29
N GLN A 526 -9.91 -32.47 27.60
CA GLN A 526 -9.43 -32.41 28.98
C GLN A 526 -10.23 -31.41 29.83
N ILE A 527 -10.53 -30.23 29.29
CA ILE A 527 -11.31 -29.18 29.97
C ILE A 527 -12.74 -29.67 30.23
N ASP A 528 -13.37 -30.33 29.27
CA ASP A 528 -14.71 -30.89 29.43
C ASP A 528 -14.71 -32.05 30.44
N SER A 529 -13.65 -32.88 30.46
CA SER A 529 -13.47 -33.89 31.49
C SER A 529 -13.31 -33.27 32.89
N PHE A 530 -12.50 -32.21 33.03
CA PHE A 530 -12.33 -31.51 34.31
C PHE A 530 -13.60 -30.78 34.75
N LYS A 531 -14.34 -30.14 33.83
CA LYS A 531 -15.64 -29.51 34.12
C LYS A 531 -16.65 -30.52 34.64
N ASN A 532 -16.73 -31.70 34.01
CA ASN A 532 -17.62 -32.76 34.46
C ASN A 532 -17.22 -33.26 35.86
N GLN A 533 -15.92 -33.36 36.14
CA GLN A 533 -15.41 -33.77 37.45
C GLN A 533 -15.71 -32.73 38.54
N ILE A 534 -15.58 -31.43 38.23
CA ILE A 534 -15.95 -30.34 39.13
C ILE A 534 -17.46 -30.36 39.40
N LEU A 535 -18.29 -30.52 38.37
CA LEU A 535 -19.74 -30.57 38.52
C LEU A 535 -20.19 -31.77 39.39
N GLN A 536 -19.52 -32.91 39.23
CA GLN A 536 -19.77 -34.10 40.02
C GLN A 536 -19.38 -33.89 41.49
N ASN A 537 -18.21 -33.28 41.74
CA ASN A 537 -17.78 -32.92 43.09
C ASN A 537 -18.71 -31.89 43.75
N GLU A 538 -19.22 -30.90 43.01
CA GLU A 538 -20.18 -29.92 43.51
C GLU A 538 -21.51 -30.57 43.94
N GLN A 539 -21.99 -31.55 43.17
CA GLN A 539 -23.19 -32.32 43.51
C GLN A 539 -23.00 -33.18 44.75
N GLU A 540 -21.83 -33.84 44.88
CA GLU A 540 -21.49 -34.62 46.08
C GLU A 540 -21.38 -33.72 47.31
N PHE A 541 -20.72 -32.56 47.18
CA PHE A 541 -20.57 -31.61 48.27
C PHE A 541 -21.92 -31.03 48.71
N SER A 542 -22.78 -30.67 47.74
CA SER A 542 -24.14 -30.19 48.01
C SER A 542 -24.98 -31.25 48.72
N SER A 543 -24.86 -32.51 48.32
CA SER A 543 -25.57 -33.63 48.98
C SER A 543 -25.07 -33.82 50.41
N SER A 544 -23.75 -33.74 50.64
CA SER A 544 -23.16 -33.83 51.98
C SER A 544 -23.57 -32.66 52.88
N ILE A 545 -23.64 -31.43 52.34
CA ILE A 545 -24.17 -30.27 53.07
C ILE A 545 -25.62 -30.53 53.48
N HIS A 546 -26.45 -31.01 52.55
CA HIS A 546 -27.86 -31.29 52.83
C HIS A 546 -28.04 -32.35 53.93
N GLU A 547 -27.25 -33.42 53.90
CA GLU A 547 -27.24 -34.43 54.97
C GLU A 547 -26.84 -33.83 56.33
N LYS A 548 -25.82 -32.97 56.36
CA LYS A 548 -25.39 -32.29 57.59
C LYS A 548 -26.45 -31.32 58.11
N ASP A 549 -27.14 -30.60 57.24
CA ASP A 549 -28.24 -29.71 57.64
C ASP A 549 -29.39 -30.49 58.27
N ILE A 550 -29.76 -31.64 57.71
CA ILE A 550 -30.76 -32.55 58.30
C ILE A 550 -30.28 -33.03 59.68
N ALA A 551 -29.01 -33.42 59.81
CA ALA A 551 -28.44 -33.85 61.09
C ALA A 551 -28.45 -32.72 62.14
N ILE A 552 -28.13 -31.49 61.75
CA ILE A 552 -28.20 -30.30 62.62
C ILE A 552 -29.65 -30.03 63.06
N GLN A 553 -30.61 -30.12 62.15
CA GLN A 553 -32.04 -29.95 62.48
C GLN A 553 -32.50 -30.99 63.51
N ASN A 554 -32.14 -32.26 63.31
CA ASN A 554 -32.46 -33.34 64.24
C ASN A 554 -31.81 -33.11 65.63
N LEU A 555 -30.55 -32.70 65.67
CA LEU A 555 -29.85 -32.38 66.92
C LEU A 555 -30.49 -31.19 67.65
N ASN A 556 -30.89 -30.15 66.92
CA ASN A 556 -31.60 -29.00 67.49
C ASN A 556 -32.95 -29.42 68.07
N GLN A 557 -33.67 -30.31 67.39
CA GLN A 557 -34.95 -30.82 67.91
C GLN A 557 -34.76 -31.65 69.18
N GLN A 558 -33.74 -32.50 69.23
CA GLN A 558 -33.36 -33.23 70.45
C GLN A 558 -32.94 -32.28 71.57
N TYR A 559 -32.18 -31.23 71.27
CA TYR A 559 -31.80 -30.20 72.24
C TYR A 559 -33.03 -29.50 72.84
N ILE A 560 -33.99 -29.10 72.00
CA ILE A 560 -35.26 -28.48 72.44
C ILE A 560 -36.06 -29.45 73.32
N GLU A 561 -36.14 -30.72 72.96
CA GLU A 561 -36.79 -31.74 73.80
C GLU A 561 -36.11 -31.90 75.16
N LEU A 562 -34.77 -31.95 75.18
CA LEU A 562 -33.99 -32.06 76.41
C LEU A 562 -34.14 -30.80 77.28
N GLU A 563 -34.15 -29.62 76.69
CA GLU A 563 -34.37 -28.35 77.38
C GLU A 563 -35.78 -28.27 77.99
N ASN A 564 -36.79 -28.75 77.25
CA ASN A 564 -38.16 -28.88 77.75
C ASN A 564 -38.25 -29.88 78.92
N GLN A 565 -37.58 -31.03 78.83
CA GLN A 565 -37.51 -32.01 79.92
C GLN A 565 -36.79 -31.43 81.15
N PHE A 566 -35.65 -30.75 80.96
CA PHE A 566 -34.90 -30.11 82.04
C PHE A 566 -35.72 -29.01 82.72
N THR A 567 -36.40 -28.18 81.93
CA THR A 567 -37.31 -27.12 82.42
C THR A 567 -38.50 -27.71 83.16
N ALA A 568 -39.07 -28.83 82.69
CA ALA A 568 -40.13 -29.55 83.39
C ALA A 568 -39.65 -30.13 84.73
N VAL A 569 -38.43 -30.66 84.81
CA VAL A 569 -37.81 -31.14 86.06
C VAL A 569 -37.59 -29.98 87.04
N LEU A 570 -37.01 -28.86 86.57
CA LEU A 570 -36.81 -27.65 87.37
C LEU A 570 -38.13 -27.09 87.94
N ASN A 571 -39.19 -27.16 87.14
CA ASN A 571 -40.53 -26.68 87.51
C ASN A 571 -41.38 -27.70 88.27
N SER A 572 -40.90 -28.94 88.43
CA SER A 572 -41.60 -29.95 89.20
C SER A 572 -41.71 -29.56 90.68
N LYS A 573 -42.85 -29.89 91.30
CA LYS A 573 -43.08 -29.62 92.74
C LYS A 573 -42.01 -30.25 93.63
N ARG A 574 -41.47 -31.42 93.22
CA ARG A 574 -40.46 -32.19 93.97
C ARG A 574 -39.10 -31.50 93.96
N TRP A 575 -38.65 -30.96 92.82
CA TRP A 575 -37.39 -30.21 92.73
C TRP A 575 -37.48 -28.84 93.40
N ARG A 576 -38.58 -28.09 93.20
CA ARG A 576 -38.79 -26.82 93.92
C ARG A 576 -38.80 -26.98 95.44
N LEU A 577 -39.32 -28.10 95.96
CA LEU A 577 -39.30 -28.41 97.40
C LEU A 577 -37.88 -28.74 97.88
N ALA A 578 -37.15 -29.60 97.16
CA ALA A 578 -35.76 -29.97 97.49
C ALA A 578 -34.81 -28.76 97.43
N THR A 579 -34.92 -27.90 96.42
CA THR A 579 -34.12 -26.67 96.29
C THR A 579 -34.47 -25.64 97.37
N ARG A 580 -35.75 -25.52 97.76
CA ARG A 580 -36.16 -24.70 98.91
C ARG A 580 -35.58 -25.22 100.22
N ILE A 581 -35.56 -26.54 100.43
CA ILE A 581 -34.95 -27.18 101.60
C ILE A 581 -33.43 -26.94 101.61
N ALA A 582 -32.73 -27.18 100.50
CA ALA A 582 -31.29 -26.96 100.38
C ALA A 582 -30.89 -25.48 100.57
N ASN A 583 -31.67 -24.54 100.03
CA ASN A 583 -31.48 -23.11 100.27
C ASN A 583 -31.80 -22.69 101.71
N LEU A 584 -32.71 -23.40 102.39
CA LEU A 584 -32.96 -23.23 103.83
C LEU A 584 -31.73 -23.60 104.66
N PHE A 585 -31.00 -24.66 104.27
CA PHE A 585 -29.75 -25.07 104.90
C PHE A 585 -28.55 -24.18 104.51
N ARG A 586 -28.54 -23.59 103.32
CA ARG A 586 -27.52 -22.61 102.90
C ARG A 586 -27.66 -21.23 103.56
N ARG A 587 -28.86 -20.83 104.02
CA ARG A 587 -29.10 -19.59 104.78
C ARG A 587 -28.78 -19.69 106.28
N LYS A 588 -28.27 -20.83 106.76
CA LYS A 588 -27.79 -21.03 108.15
C LYS A 588 -26.26 -21.11 108.24
N LYS A 589 -25.55 -20.26 107.49
CA LYS A 589 -24.18 -19.87 107.79
C LYS A 589 -24.07 -18.36 107.74
#